data_AF-A0A3A9I3T4-F1
#
_entry.id   AF-A0A3A9I3T4-F1
#
_cell.length_a   1.000
_cell.length_b   1.000
_cell.length_c   1.000
_cell.angle_alpha   90.00
_cell.angle_beta   90.00
_cell.angle_gamma   90.00
#
_symmetry.space_group_name_H-M   'P 1'
#
loop_
_entity.id
_entity.type
_entity.pdbx_description
1 polymer ?
#
loop_
_entity_poly.entity_id
_entity_poly.type
_entity_poly.pdbx_seq_one_letter_code
_entity_poly.pdbx_strand_id
1 'polypeptide(L)'
;MKKSTRAEIDAQISALATGVTLTAQAIQQQKALSNATAKATWETLSRREKPVFVKSLRGDGYTQSEIGEMVGRSQSAISQYEKKYDSQNPKKDD
;
A
#
# COMPACT_ATOMS: atom_id res chain seq x y z
N MET A 1 15.91 2.74 -49.32
CA MET A 1 16.04 2.24 -47.93
C MET A 1 15.30 3.18 -46.97
N LYS A 2 14.00 2.97 -46.69
CA LYS A 2 13.22 3.79 -45.72
C LYS A 2 12.10 3.03 -44.98
N LYS A 3 11.68 1.85 -45.46
CA LYS A 3 10.59 1.06 -44.85
C LYS A 3 11.05 0.16 -43.70
N SER A 4 12.29 -0.36 -43.73
CA SER A 4 12.83 -1.27 -42.70
C SER A 4 12.98 -0.57 -41.33
N THR A 5 13.53 0.64 -41.33
CA THR A 5 13.77 1.41 -40.10
C THR A 5 12.49 1.82 -39.37
N ARG A 6 11.40 2.06 -40.10
CA ARG A 6 10.11 2.40 -39.46
C ARG A 6 9.47 1.18 -38.80
N ALA A 7 9.51 0.02 -39.46
CA ALA A 7 9.03 -1.23 -38.88
C ALA A 7 9.84 -1.65 -37.64
N GLU A 8 11.16 -1.42 -37.65
CA GLU A 8 12.03 -1.66 -36.49
C GLU A 8 11.70 -0.73 -35.31
N ILE A 9 11.45 0.56 -35.58
CA ILE A 9 11.01 1.53 -34.56
C ILE A 9 9.65 1.12 -33.97
N ASP A 10 8.68 0.76 -34.82
CA ASP A 10 7.34 0.35 -34.37
C ASP A 10 7.40 -0.94 -33.51
N ALA A 11 8.29 -1.88 -33.86
CA ALA A 11 8.54 -3.08 -33.08
C ALA A 11 9.16 -2.77 -31.71
N GLN A 12 10.11 -1.85 -31.64
CA GLN A 12 10.72 -1.40 -30.38
C GLN A 12 9.71 -0.69 -29.47
N ILE A 13 8.87 0.19 -30.03
CA ILE A 13 7.80 0.88 -29.29
C ILE A 13 6.80 -0.14 -28.74
N SER A 14 6.41 -1.14 -29.54
CA SER A 14 5.49 -2.20 -29.12
C SER A 14 6.08 -3.06 -28.00
N ALA A 15 7.37 -3.40 -28.08
CA ALA A 15 8.07 -4.15 -27.02
C ALA A 15 8.14 -3.34 -25.72
N LEU A 16 8.43 -2.04 -25.80
CA LEU A 16 8.45 -1.15 -24.64
C LEU A 16 7.06 -1.03 -24.00
N ALA A 17 6.01 -0.80 -24.80
CA ALA A 17 4.64 -0.71 -24.31
C ALA A 17 4.20 -2.00 -23.60
N THR A 18 4.59 -3.16 -24.15
CA THR A 18 4.35 -4.46 -23.51
C THR A 18 5.10 -4.58 -22.19
N GLY A 19 6.38 -4.20 -22.14
CA GLY A 19 7.17 -4.22 -20.91
C GLY A 19 6.63 -3.30 -19.81
N VAL A 20 6.19 -2.09 -20.17
CA VAL A 20 5.54 -1.15 -19.23
C VAL A 20 4.24 -1.74 -18.69
N THR A 21 3.43 -2.36 -19.55
CA THR A 21 2.16 -3.00 -19.16
C THR A 21 2.40 -4.16 -18.18
N LEU A 22 3.36 -5.03 -18.47
CA LEU A 22 3.73 -6.14 -17.58
C LEU A 22 4.24 -5.63 -16.23
N THR A 23 5.03 -4.56 -16.23
CA THR A 23 5.54 -3.93 -15.00
C THR A 23 4.39 -3.36 -14.16
N ALA A 24 3.45 -2.66 -14.80
CA ALA A 24 2.27 -2.13 -14.12
C ALA A 24 1.41 -3.24 -13.49
N GLN A 25 1.21 -4.36 -14.21
CA GLN A 25 0.50 -5.53 -13.68
C GLN A 25 1.23 -6.15 -12.48
N ALA A 26 2.55 -6.30 -12.54
CA ALA A 26 3.35 -6.81 -11.43
C ALA A 26 3.24 -5.93 -10.18
N ILE A 27 3.30 -4.60 -10.35
CA ILE A 27 3.12 -3.64 -9.25
C ILE A 27 1.72 -3.77 -8.63
N GLN A 28 0.67 -3.91 -9.45
CA GLN A 28 -0.69 -4.13 -8.97
C GLN A 28 -0.84 -5.43 -8.18
N GLN A 29 -0.26 -6.53 -8.68
CA GLN A 29 -0.27 -7.82 -7.98
C GLN A 29 0.47 -7.74 -6.64
N GLN A 30 1.64 -7.11 -6.62
CA GLN A 30 2.40 -6.90 -5.38
C GLN A 30 1.58 -6.11 -4.36
N LYS A 31 0.93 -5.01 -4.79
CA LYS A 31 0.06 -4.21 -3.91
C LYS A 31 -1.10 -5.03 -3.36
N ALA A 32 -1.74 -5.86 -4.19
CA ALA A 32 -2.83 -6.73 -3.74
C ALA A 32 -2.38 -7.75 -2.68
N LEU A 33 -1.20 -8.36 -2.88
CA LEU A 33 -0.62 -9.29 -1.91
C LEU A 33 -0.28 -8.60 -0.59
N SER A 34 0.38 -7.44 -0.63
CA SER A 34 0.69 -6.65 0.57
C SER A 34 -0.57 -6.28 1.36
N ASN A 35 -1.65 -5.87 0.66
CA ASN A 35 -2.93 -5.55 1.30
C ASN A 35 -3.56 -6.80 1.94
N ALA A 36 -3.51 -7.95 1.25
CA ALA A 36 -4.02 -9.21 1.78
C ALA A 36 -3.25 -9.63 3.06
N THR A 37 -1.93 -9.49 3.07
CA THR A 37 -1.11 -9.75 4.26
C THR A 37 -1.46 -8.80 5.40
N ALA A 38 -1.55 -7.49 5.15
CA ALA A 38 -1.91 -6.52 6.18
C ALA A 38 -3.31 -6.80 6.78
N LYS A 39 -4.26 -7.21 5.94
CA LYS A 39 -5.59 -7.62 6.40
C LYS A 39 -5.55 -8.90 7.24
N ALA A 40 -4.81 -9.91 6.81
CA ALA A 40 -4.66 -11.16 7.56
C ALA A 40 -4.01 -10.90 8.94
N THR A 41 -2.94 -10.09 8.97
CA THR A 41 -2.33 -9.63 10.23
C THR A 41 -3.36 -8.91 11.09
N TRP A 42 -4.09 -7.94 10.53
CA TRP A 42 -5.12 -7.20 11.27
C TRP A 42 -6.18 -8.10 11.93
N GLU A 43 -6.56 -9.19 11.29
CA GLU A 43 -7.54 -10.15 11.81
C GLU A 43 -7.00 -10.96 13.00
N THR A 44 -5.69 -11.25 13.03
CA THR A 44 -5.06 -11.99 14.14
C THR A 44 -4.68 -11.10 15.31
N LEU A 45 -4.53 -9.79 15.11
CA LEU A 45 -4.18 -8.86 16.18
C LEU A 45 -5.30 -8.68 17.22
N SER A 46 -4.90 -8.67 18.48
CA SER A 46 -5.78 -8.33 19.60
C SER A 46 -6.19 -6.85 19.58
N ARG A 47 -7.18 -6.50 20.42
CA ARG A 47 -7.66 -5.12 20.58
C ARG A 47 -6.57 -4.14 21.03
N ARG A 48 -5.53 -4.63 21.74
CA ARG A 48 -4.41 -3.80 22.23
C ARG A 48 -3.33 -3.62 21.17
N GLU A 49 -3.15 -4.59 20.27
CA GLU A 49 -2.13 -4.53 19.22
C GLU A 49 -2.59 -3.73 18.01
N LYS A 50 -3.90 -3.67 17.74
CA LYS A 50 -4.46 -2.90 16.62
C LYS A 50 -4.05 -1.41 16.59
N PRO A 51 -4.10 -0.67 17.72
CA PRO A 51 -3.54 0.69 17.80
C PRO A 51 -2.05 0.77 17.43
N VAL A 52 -1.24 -0.18 17.89
CA VAL A 52 0.22 -0.22 17.62
C VAL A 52 0.47 -0.46 16.14
N PHE A 53 -0.25 -1.39 15.53
CA PHE A 53 -0.16 -1.68 14.11
C PHE A 53 -0.58 -0.50 13.23
N VAL A 54 -1.63 0.23 13.60
CA VAL A 54 -1.99 1.47 12.90
C VAL A 54 -0.87 2.50 13.02
N LYS A 55 -0.27 2.67 14.20
CA LYS A 55 0.84 3.60 14.41
C LYS A 55 2.08 3.23 13.58
N SER A 56 2.42 1.94 13.47
CA SER A 56 3.57 1.51 12.65
C SER A 56 3.34 1.84 11.18
N LEU A 57 2.15 1.54 10.63
CA LEU A 57 1.81 1.90 9.25
C LEU A 57 1.84 3.42 9.01
N ARG A 58 1.46 4.23 10.00
CA ARG A 58 1.64 5.69 9.91
C ARG A 58 3.10 6.10 9.87
N GLY A 59 3.97 5.41 10.62
CA GLY A 59 5.42 5.60 10.58
C GLY A 59 6.03 5.25 9.23
N ASP A 60 5.48 4.25 8.54
CA ASP A 60 5.87 3.85 7.18
C ASP A 60 5.34 4.80 6.09
N GLY A 61 4.60 5.84 6.47
CA GLY A 61 4.13 6.90 5.57
C GLY A 61 2.72 6.71 5.00
N TYR A 62 2.01 5.62 5.33
CA TYR A 62 0.64 5.40 4.86
C TYR A 62 -0.34 6.41 5.46
N THR A 63 -1.28 6.90 4.66
CA THR A 63 -2.39 7.74 5.14
C THR A 63 -3.46 6.91 5.86
N GLN A 64 -4.30 7.57 6.67
CA GLN A 64 -5.42 6.89 7.34
C GLN A 64 -6.40 6.23 6.35
N SER A 65 -6.59 6.82 5.16
CA SER A 65 -7.44 6.25 4.11
C SER A 65 -6.84 4.96 3.57
N GLU A 66 -5.56 4.98 3.22
CA GLU A 66 -4.86 3.80 2.70
C GLU A 66 -4.82 2.65 3.72
N ILE A 67 -4.56 2.95 4.99
CA ILE A 67 -4.62 1.96 6.07
C ILE A 67 -6.03 1.37 6.15
N GLY A 68 -7.06 2.23 6.08
CA GLY A 68 -8.46 1.81 6.08
C GLY A 68 -8.81 0.87 4.93
N GLU A 69 -8.35 1.19 3.71
CA GLU A 69 -8.49 0.34 2.53
C GLU A 69 -7.80 -1.02 2.71
N MET A 70 -6.58 -1.01 3.24
CA MET A 70 -5.80 -2.24 3.47
C MET A 70 -6.49 -3.20 4.44
N VAL A 71 -7.02 -2.69 5.56
CA VAL A 71 -7.58 -3.54 6.63
C VAL A 71 -9.11 -3.63 6.63
N GLY A 72 -9.78 -3.02 5.64
CA GLY A 72 -11.24 -3.03 5.51
C GLY A 72 -11.96 -2.26 6.62
N ARG A 73 -11.48 -1.06 6.94
CA ARG A 73 -12.05 -0.17 7.97
C ARG A 73 -12.19 1.25 7.46
N SER A 74 -13.13 2.00 8.04
CA SER A 74 -13.29 3.41 7.70
C SER A 74 -12.12 4.25 8.22
N GLN A 75 -11.82 5.35 7.54
CA GLN A 75 -10.81 6.31 7.98
C GLN A 75 -11.05 6.79 9.43
N SER A 76 -12.31 7.03 9.79
CA SER A 76 -12.69 7.43 11.16
C SER A 76 -12.33 6.36 12.20
N ALA A 77 -12.48 5.07 11.85
CA ALA A 77 -12.05 3.98 12.73
C ALA A 77 -10.53 3.98 12.91
N ILE A 78 -9.76 4.20 11.84
CA ILE A 78 -8.29 4.31 11.91
C ILE A 78 -7.88 5.48 12.82
N SER A 79 -8.51 6.64 12.70
CA SER A 79 -8.26 7.78 13.59
C SER A 79 -8.52 7.45 15.07
N GLN A 80 -9.54 6.65 15.38
CA GLN A 80 -9.77 6.21 16.76
C GLN A 80 -8.66 5.28 17.28
N TYR A 81 -8.09 4.42 16.42
CA TYR A 81 -6.96 3.57 16.81
C TYR A 81 -5.70 4.40 17.10
N GLU A 82 -5.42 5.43 16.30
CA GLU A 82 -4.31 6.37 16.58
C GLU A 82 -4.48 7.08 17.93
N LYS A 83 -5.68 7.63 18.19
CA LYS A 83 -5.97 8.27 19.49
C LYS A 83 -5.81 7.31 20.66
N LYS A 84 -6.28 6.07 20.51
CA LYS A 84 -6.11 5.02 21.52
C LYS A 84 -4.63 4.70 21.77
N TYR A 85 -3.81 4.67 20.73
CA TYR A 85 -2.36 4.46 20.88
C TYR A 85 -1.73 5.57 21.72
N ASP A 86 -2.04 6.83 21.40
CA ASP A 86 -1.49 7.99 22.11
C ASP A 86 -1.96 8.04 23.57
N SER A 87 -3.22 7.63 23.87
CA SER A 87 -3.69 7.49 25.26
C SER A 87 -3.04 6.34 26.02
N GLN A 88 -2.60 5.28 25.33
CA GLN A 88 -1.88 4.15 25.94
C GLN A 88 -0.39 4.41 26.13
N ASN A 89 0.16 5.35 25.36
CA ASN A 89 1.57 5.76 25.39
C ASN A 89 1.64 7.28 25.52
N PRO A 90 1.27 7.84 26.68
CA PRO A 90 1.36 9.28 26.87
C PRO A 90 2.81 9.70 26.62
N LYS A 91 2.99 10.71 25.76
CA LYS A 91 4.30 11.34 25.59
C LYS A 91 4.73 11.82 26.97
N LYS A 92 5.92 11.43 27.41
CA LYS A 92 6.55 12.09 28.55
C LYS A 92 6.86 13.50 28.08
N ASP A 93 6.15 14.48 28.64
CA ASP A 93 6.52 15.87 28.50
C ASP A 93 7.87 16.02 29.25
N ASP A 94 8.95 16.25 28.50
CA ASP A 94 10.25 16.67 29.03
C ASP A 94 10.22 18.15 29.41
#